data_AF-A0A7W0GJC4-F1
#
_entry.id   AF-A0A7W0GJC4-F1
#
_cell.length_a   1.000
_cell.length_b   1.000
_cell.length_c   1.000
_cell.angle_alpha   90.00
_cell.angle_beta   90.00
_cell.angle_gamma   90.00
#
_symmetry.space_group_name_H-M   'P 1'
#
loop_
_entity.id
_entity.type
_entity.pdbx_description
1 polymer ?
#
loop_
_entity_poly.entity_id
_entity_poly.type
_entity_poly.pdbx_seq_one_letter_code
_entity_poly.pdbx_strand_id
1 'polypeptide(L)'
;VNKDSRGVETTAGPAIDTKNVQTQVLVENGGTVVLGGIYEQQDRTTVTKIPFFGDLPVVGNLFKNTASINDRTELIIFITPRVISERVNAAMR
;
A
#
# COMPACT_ATOMS: atom_id res chain seq x y z
N VAL A 1 6.37 -8.35 2.98
CA VAL A 1 6.79 -8.48 1.57
C VAL A 1 7.24 -7.10 1.10
N ASN A 2 8.54 -6.83 1.13
CA ASN A 2 9.07 -5.51 0.81
C ASN A 2 9.24 -5.40 -0.72
N LYS A 3 8.57 -4.42 -1.33
CA LYS A 3 8.77 -4.02 -2.74
C LYS A 3 9.82 -2.91 -2.76
N ASP A 4 11.10 -3.29 -2.74
CA ASP A 4 12.20 -2.33 -2.83
C ASP A 4 12.51 -2.04 -4.31
N SER A 5 12.25 -0.80 -4.74
CA SER A 5 12.78 -0.27 -6.00
C SER A 5 14.22 0.16 -5.75
N ARG A 6 15.17 -0.38 -6.52
CA ARG A 6 16.57 0.05 -6.46
C ARG A 6 16.66 1.54 -6.77
N GLY A 7 17.16 2.33 -5.81
CA GLY A 7 17.47 3.75 -6.01
C GLY A 7 18.57 3.95 -7.06
N VAL A 8 18.77 5.19 -7.50
CA VAL A 8 19.82 5.55 -8.46
C VAL A 8 21.20 5.38 -7.82
N GLU A 9 22.07 4.57 -8.41
CA GLU A 9 23.47 4.41 -8.00
C GLU A 9 24.22 5.73 -8.15
N THR A 10 24.82 6.23 -7.07
CA THR A 10 25.69 7.41 -7.08
C THR A 10 27.13 6.99 -6.86
N THR A 11 28.10 7.76 -7.37
CA THR A 11 29.55 7.48 -7.25
C THR A 11 30.05 7.34 -5.80
N ALA A 12 29.24 7.70 -4.80
CA ALA A 12 29.58 7.67 -3.38
C ALA A 12 28.92 6.53 -2.57
N GLY A 13 28.15 5.62 -3.19
CA GLY A 13 27.46 4.51 -2.51
C GLY A 13 25.94 4.48 -2.76
N PRO A 14 25.21 3.49 -2.18
CA PRO A 14 23.79 3.33 -2.42
C PRO A 14 23.00 4.53 -1.88
N ALA A 15 22.17 5.13 -2.73
CA ALA A 15 21.23 6.16 -2.31
C ALA A 15 20.14 5.53 -1.43
N ILE A 16 20.04 5.96 -0.17
CA ILE A 16 19.00 5.50 0.76
C ILE A 16 17.79 6.45 0.63
N ASP A 17 16.79 6.05 -0.15
CA ASP A 17 15.50 6.72 -0.17
C ASP A 17 14.69 6.36 1.08
N THR A 18 14.79 7.21 2.12
CA THR A 18 13.99 7.03 3.34
C THR A 18 12.61 7.66 3.16
N LYS A 19 11.56 6.83 3.04
CA LYS A 19 10.17 7.29 3.10
C LYS A 19 9.70 7.30 4.55
N ASN A 20 9.48 8.47 5.13
CA ASN A 20 8.98 8.64 6.50
C ASN A 20 7.59 9.29 6.47
N VAL A 21 6.63 8.71 7.20
CA VAL A 21 5.27 9.24 7.37
C VAL A 21 5.06 9.46 8.87
N GLN A 22 4.93 10.72 9.29
CA GLN A 22 4.74 11.08 10.69
C GLN A 22 3.30 11.57 10.92
N THR A 23 2.53 10.82 11.70
CA THR A 23 1.15 11.15 12.08
C THR A 23 1.03 11.29 13.59
N GLN A 24 0.29 12.31 14.05
CA GLN A 24 0.01 12.56 15.47
C GLN A 24 -1.49 12.42 15.71
N VAL A 25 -1.88 11.62 16.71
CA VAL A 25 -3.29 11.35 17.03
C VAL A 25 -3.49 11.42 18.55
N LEU A 26 -4.50 12.17 18.99
CA LEU A 26 -4.86 12.33 20.40
C LEU A 26 -5.97 11.33 20.77
N VAL A 27 -5.73 10.50 21.78
CA VAL A 27 -6.65 9.45 22.23
C VAL A 27 -6.63 9.32 23.75
N GLU A 28 -7.81 9.05 24.32
CA GLU A 28 -7.98 8.76 25.74
C GLU A 28 -7.43 7.37 26.13
N ASN A 29 -7.05 7.19 27.39
CA ASN A 29 -6.57 5.90 27.86
C ASN A 29 -7.65 4.81 27.70
N GLY A 30 -7.35 3.77 26.92
CA GLY A 30 -8.28 2.68 26.64
C GLY A 30 -9.25 2.94 25.48
N GLY A 31 -9.24 4.15 24.90
CA GLY A 31 -9.99 4.45 23.68
C GLY A 31 -9.34 3.81 22.45
N THR A 32 -10.14 3.23 21.55
CA THR A 32 -9.63 2.71 20.27
C THR A 32 -9.72 3.79 19.21
N VAL A 33 -8.62 4.10 18.53
CA VAL A 33 -8.63 4.94 17.34
C VAL A 33 -8.34 4.15 16.07
N VAL A 34 -9.05 4.56 15.02
CA VAL A 34 -8.79 4.13 13.65
C VAL A 34 -7.87 5.19 13.05
N LEU A 35 -6.61 4.85 12.81
CA LEU A 35 -5.65 5.78 12.19
C LEU A 35 -5.96 6.05 10.70
N GLY A 36 -6.88 5.26 10.12
CA GLY A 36 -7.10 5.16 8.69
C GLY A 36 -6.47 3.88 8.13
N GLY A 37 -6.93 3.49 6.94
CA GLY A 37 -6.46 2.31 6.25
C GLY A 37 -5.55 2.63 5.05
N ILE A 38 -4.79 1.64 4.60
CA ILE A 38 -4.14 1.70 3.28
C ILE A 38 -5.19 1.21 2.27
N TYR A 39 -5.55 2.07 1.33
CA TYR A 39 -6.41 1.76 0.19
C TYR A 39 -5.53 1.64 -1.05
N GLU A 40 -5.29 0.41 -1.51
CA GLU A 40 -4.56 0.15 -2.76
C GLU A 40 -5.55 -0.40 -3.79
N GLN A 41 -5.72 0.35 -4.88
CA GLN A 41 -6.47 -0.07 -6.06
C GLN A 41 -5.49 -0.19 -7.23
N GLN A 42 -5.40 -1.39 -7.80
CA GLN A 42 -4.59 -1.66 -8.98
C GLN A 42 -5.51 -2.03 -10.14
N ASP A 43 -5.59 -1.11 -11.11
CA ASP A 43 -6.29 -1.33 -12.37
C ASP A 43 -5.28 -1.63 -13.48
N ARG A 44 -5.37 -2.81 -14.08
CA ARG A 44 -4.49 -3.22 -15.19
C ARG A 44 -5.33 -3.68 -16.37
N THR A 45 -5.26 -2.91 -17.46
CA THR A 45 -5.83 -3.32 -18.75
C THR A 45 -4.71 -3.71 -19.70
N THR A 46 -4.76 -4.95 -20.18
CA THR A 46 -3.84 -5.48 -21.19
C THR A 46 -4.63 -5.75 -22.47
N VAL A 47 -4.21 -5.14 -23.58
CA VAL A 47 -4.81 -5.37 -24.89
C VAL A 47 -3.78 -6.05 -25.78
N THR A 48 -4.03 -7.31 -26.10
CA THR A 48 -3.23 -8.08 -27.07
C THR A 48 -3.96 -8.05 -28.40
N LYS A 49 -3.35 -7.53 -29.46
CA LYS A 49 -3.96 -7.44 -30.79
C LYS A 49 -3.04 -7.94 -31.88
N ILE A 50 -3.62 -8.48 -32.96
CA ILE A 50 -2.88 -8.80 -34.17
C ILE A 50 -2.53 -7.47 -34.88
N PRO A 51 -1.25 -7.23 -35.26
CA PRO A 51 -0.86 -6.06 -36.04
C PRO A 51 -1.67 -5.97 -37.35
N PHE A 52 -1.99 -4.76 -37.80
CA PHE A 52 -2.84 -4.47 -38.97
C PHE A 52 -4.34 -4.81 -38.80
N PHE A 53 -4.68 -6.05 -38.43
CA PHE A 53 -6.10 -6.48 -38.33
C PHE A 53 -6.82 -5.98 -37.07
N GLY A 54 -6.09 -5.75 -35.96
CA GLY A 54 -6.67 -5.25 -34.71
C GLY A 54 -7.15 -3.80 -34.75
N ASP A 55 -6.73 -3.02 -35.76
CA ASP A 55 -7.06 -1.61 -35.91
C ASP A 55 -8.15 -1.35 -36.97
N LEU A 56 -8.70 -2.41 -37.57
CA LEU A 56 -9.78 -2.28 -38.55
C LEU A 56 -11.07 -1.75 -37.90
N PRO A 57 -11.70 -0.70 -38.46
CA PRO A 57 -13.02 -0.28 -38.03
C PRO A 57 -14.02 -1.43 -38.25
N VAL A 58 -15.01 -1.55 -37.35
CA VAL A 58 -16.05 -2.61 -37.35
C VAL A 58 -15.56 -4.00 -36.92
N VAL A 59 -14.47 -4.53 -37.49
CA VAL A 59 -14.06 -5.94 -37.29
C VAL A 59 -12.85 -6.14 -36.37
N GLY A 60 -12.11 -5.07 -36.03
CA GLY A 60 -10.88 -5.18 -35.23
C GLY A 60 -11.07 -5.81 -33.84
N ASN A 61 -12.31 -5.83 -33.30
CA ASN A 61 -12.60 -6.48 -32.03
C ASN A 61 -12.50 -8.01 -32.05
N LEU A 62 -12.62 -8.65 -33.22
CA LEU A 62 -12.45 -10.10 -33.39
C LEU A 62 -10.97 -10.52 -33.36
N PHE A 63 -10.05 -9.56 -33.56
CA PHE A 63 -8.61 -9.78 -33.66
C PHE A 63 -7.83 -9.16 -32.49
N LYS A 64 -8.53 -8.80 -31.41
CA LYS A 64 -7.93 -8.33 -30.15
C LYS A 64 -8.53 -9.08 -28.97
N ASN A 65 -7.69 -9.34 -27.98
CA ASN A 65 -8.07 -9.85 -26.67
C ASN A 65 -7.78 -8.77 -25.63
N THR A 66 -8.77 -8.45 -24.81
CA THR A 66 -8.65 -7.47 -23.72
C THR A 66 -8.78 -8.21 -22.40
N ALA A 67 -7.71 -8.19 -21.60
CA ALA A 67 -7.71 -8.69 -20.24
C ALA A 67 -7.71 -7.50 -19.27
N SER A 68 -8.71 -7.44 -18.40
CA SER A 68 -8.80 -6.44 -17.35
C SER A 68 -8.65 -7.12 -15.99
N ILE A 69 -7.72 -6.64 -15.18
CA ILE A 69 -7.51 -7.07 -13.80
C ILE A 69 -7.82 -5.87 -12.90
N ASN A 70 -8.66 -6.09 -11.90
CA ASN A 70 -9.01 -5.12 -10.87
C ASN A 70 -8.71 -5.76 -9.52
N ASP A 71 -7.60 -5.34 -8.90
CA ASP A 71 -7.20 -5.81 -7.58
C ASP A 71 -7.45 -4.69 -6.55
N ARG A 72 -8.21 -5.03 -5.50
CA ARG A 72 -8.58 -4.13 -4.41
C ARG A 72 -8.07 -4.70 -3.09
N THR A 73 -7.23 -3.93 -2.41
CA THR A 73 -6.71 -4.29 -1.08
C THR A 73 -7.05 -3.18 -0.08
N GLU A 74 -7.74 -3.57 1.01
CA GLU A 74 -8.15 -2.67 2.08
C GLU A 74 -7.52 -3.15 3.40
N LEU A 75 -6.57 -2.38 3.94
CA LEU A 75 -5.97 -2.64 5.25
C LEU A 75 -6.49 -1.64 6.25
N ILE A 76 -7.07 -2.08 7.38
CA ILE A 76 -7.53 -1.20 8.47
C ILE A 76 -6.66 -1.46 9.70
N ILE A 77 -6.16 -0.38 10.33
CA ILE A 77 -5.31 -0.44 11.52
C ILE A 77 -6.04 0.19 12.71
N PHE A 78 -6.16 -0.58 13.79
CA PHE A 78 -6.74 -0.15 15.06
C PHE A 78 -5.64 -0.02 16.12
N ILE A 79 -5.64 1.06 16.88
CA ILE A 79 -4.73 1.25 18.03
C ILE A 79 -5.54 1.56 19.28
N THR A 80 -5.25 0.85 20.37
CA THR A 80 -5.85 1.07 21.69
C THR A 80 -4.73 1.24 22.71
N PRO A 81 -4.40 2.48 23.14
CA PRO A 81 -3.32 2.72 24.08
C PRO A 81 -3.75 2.41 25.52
N ARG A 82 -2.86 1.77 26.28
CA ARG A 82 -3.05 1.48 27.71
C ARG A 82 -1.97 2.16 28.56
N VAL A 83 -2.39 3.03 29.47
CA VAL A 83 -1.55 3.69 30.48
C VAL A 83 -1.34 2.71 31.62
N ILE A 84 -0.09 2.37 31.87
CA ILE A 84 0.31 1.53 32.99
C ILE A 84 0.81 2.47 34.08
N SER A 85 0.13 2.53 35.23
CA SER A 85 0.67 3.16 36.42
C SER A 85 1.53 2.13 37.16
N GLU A 86 2.80 2.46 37.40
CA GLU A 86 3.72 1.62 38.17
C GLU A 86 3.24 1.47 39.62
N ARG A 87 2.33 0.51 39.87
CA ARG A 87 2.00 0.03 41.23
C ARG A 87 2.53 -1.38 41.52
N VAL A 88 3.41 -1.90 40.67
CA VAL A 88 3.95 -3.27 40.81
C VAL A 88 5.22 -3.31 41.68
N ASN A 89 5.91 -2.18 41.92
CA ASN A 89 7.12 -2.15 42.74
C ASN A 89 6.91 -1.99 44.26
N ALA A 90 5.66 -1.90 44.74
CA ALA A 90 5.37 -1.70 46.16
C ALA A 90 5.03 -2.99 46.93
N ALA A 91 4.84 -4.12 46.24
CA ALA A 91 4.50 -5.41 46.88
C ALA A 91 5.72 -6.32 47.12
N MET A 92 6.93 -5.86 46.78
CA MET A 92 8.18 -6.63 46.90
C MET A 92 9.32 -5.85 47.60
N ARG A 93 8.97 -4.94 48.50
CA ARG A 93 9.90 -4.29 49.43
C ARG A 93 9.36 -4.35 50.85
#